data_AF-A0A2V8IQR4-F1
#
_entry.id   AF-A0A2V8IQR4-F1
#
_cell.length_a   1.000
_cell.length_b   1.000
_cell.length_c   1.000
_cell.angle_alpha   90.00
_cell.angle_beta   90.00
_cell.angle_gamma   90.00
#
_symmetry.space_group_name_H-M   'P 1'
#
loop_
_entity.id
_entity.type
_entity.pdbx_description
1 polymer ?
#
loop_
_entity_poly.entity_id
_entity_poly.type
_entity_poly.pdbx_seq_one_letter_code
_entity_poly.pdbx_strand_id
1 'polypeptide(L)'
;SHCPNCKRLIRWYDNVPILSYFLLGGRCRQCNRKISIRYPLVEALSGIVGLLMYDKFGLGIEWVIFFSFSAALIVLAFIDLDHRILPDPITLNGIWVGILASVYLAQPSSLAVRLLRTIDLELTASLLGVFIGGGLLWGVGEAYFRLRGIEGMGFGDVKMMAMVGALLGAPLALLTILIGSLLGVVIGLLYIRVAGKSRQYELPFGTFLAAAGIVVVLYGDEFINWYIDRIIQPSL
;
A
#
# COMPACT_ATOMS: atom_id res chain seq x y z
N SER A 1 -5.60 -17.47 14.95
CA SER A 1 -5.03 -16.42 15.83
C SER A 1 -4.61 -17.01 17.18
N HIS A 2 -3.49 -16.56 17.74
CA HIS A 2 -3.03 -16.96 19.07
C HIS A 2 -2.83 -15.75 19.95
N CYS A 3 -3.02 -15.90 21.27
CA CYS A 3 -2.68 -14.83 22.20
C CYS A 3 -1.14 -14.65 22.23
N PRO A 4 -0.60 -13.44 22.04
CA PRO A 4 0.85 -13.21 22.03
C PRO A 4 1.50 -13.53 23.39
N ASN A 5 0.70 -13.53 24.46
CA ASN A 5 1.20 -13.73 25.81
C ASN A 5 1.17 -15.20 26.27
N CYS A 6 0.03 -15.87 26.15
CA CYS A 6 -0.09 -17.27 26.58
C CYS A 6 0.05 -18.29 25.44
N LYS A 7 0.19 -17.84 24.19
CA LYS A 7 0.32 -18.63 22.95
C LYS A 7 -0.83 -19.60 22.66
N ARG A 8 -1.85 -19.67 23.52
CA ARG A 8 -3.05 -20.48 23.29
C ARG A 8 -3.85 -19.93 22.13
N LEU A 9 -4.47 -20.86 21.40
CA LEU A 9 -5.41 -20.57 20.32
C LEU A 9 -6.58 -19.73 20.86
N ILE A 10 -6.88 -18.64 20.15
CA ILE A 10 -8.08 -17.85 20.39
C ILE A 10 -9.27 -18.63 19.83
N ARG A 11 -10.34 -18.73 20.62
CA ARG A 11 -11.57 -19.42 20.18
C ARG A 11 -12.16 -18.67 18.98
N TRP A 12 -12.78 -19.39 18.05
CA TRP A 12 -13.26 -18.80 16.80
C TRP A 12 -14.20 -17.59 17.00
N TYR A 13 -15.06 -17.62 18.02
CA TYR A 13 -15.96 -16.50 18.35
C TYR A 13 -15.27 -15.33 19.06
N ASP A 14 -14.11 -15.55 19.68
CA ASP A 14 -13.26 -14.47 20.22
C ASP A 14 -12.38 -13.86 19.11
N ASN A 15 -12.51 -14.35 17.88
CA ASN A 15 -11.83 -13.86 16.68
C ASN A 15 -12.78 -13.05 15.77
N VAL A 16 -13.99 -12.69 16.26
CA VAL A 16 -14.87 -11.74 15.57
C VAL A 16 -14.22 -10.35 15.68
N PRO A 17 -13.81 -9.74 14.55
CA PRO A 17 -13.05 -8.49 14.55
C PRO A 17 -13.77 -7.40 15.33
N ILE A 18 -13.03 -6.58 16.09
CA ILE A 18 -13.47 -5.42 16.87
C ILE A 18 -14.41 -5.77 18.03
N LEU A 19 -15.50 -6.49 17.75
CA LEU A 19 -16.52 -6.92 18.69
C LEU A 19 -15.93 -7.72 19.85
N SER A 20 -15.09 -8.71 19.55
CA SER A 20 -14.47 -9.56 20.58
C SER A 20 -13.56 -8.74 21.49
N TYR A 21 -12.86 -7.73 20.95
CA TYR A 21 -12.01 -6.86 21.73
C TYR A 21 -12.82 -6.05 22.75
N PHE A 22 -13.93 -5.44 22.34
CA PHE A 22 -14.79 -4.68 23.26
C PHE A 22 -15.52 -5.57 24.27
N LEU A 23 -16.06 -6.70 23.85
CA LEU A 23 -16.75 -7.65 24.74
C LEU A 23 -15.83 -8.24 25.81
N LEU A 24 -14.56 -8.45 25.48
CA LEU A 24 -13.55 -8.95 26.43
C LEU A 24 -12.86 -7.83 27.22
N GLY A 25 -13.27 -6.57 27.07
CA GLY A 25 -12.65 -5.42 27.72
C GLY A 25 -11.17 -5.23 27.36
N GLY A 26 -10.80 -5.59 26.13
CA GLY A 26 -9.44 -5.54 25.62
C GLY A 26 -8.49 -6.53 26.28
N ARG A 27 -8.99 -7.65 26.82
CA ARG A 27 -8.17 -8.66 27.52
C ARG A 27 -8.35 -10.05 26.93
N CYS A 28 -7.32 -10.87 27.03
CA CYS A 28 -7.42 -12.28 26.65
C CYS A 28 -8.30 -13.05 27.65
N ARG A 29 -9.31 -13.78 27.17
CA ARG A 29 -10.22 -14.60 28.01
C ARG A 29 -9.50 -15.62 28.91
N GLN A 30 -8.34 -16.13 28.48
CA GLN A 30 -7.63 -17.20 29.21
C GLN A 30 -6.57 -16.69 30.17
N CYS A 31 -5.76 -15.69 29.78
CA CYS A 31 -4.66 -15.19 30.61
C CYS A 31 -4.91 -13.80 31.20
N ASN A 32 -6.05 -13.17 30.89
CA ASN A 32 -6.49 -11.86 31.37
C ASN A 32 -5.51 -10.69 31.11
N ARG A 33 -4.45 -10.90 30.32
CA ARG A 33 -3.54 -9.83 29.91
C ARG A 33 -4.19 -8.97 28.83
N LYS A 34 -3.85 -7.69 28.84
CA LYS A 34 -4.32 -6.70 27.86
C LYS A 34 -3.85 -7.08 26.45
N ILE A 35 -4.75 -6.99 25.49
CA ILE A 35 -4.49 -7.09 24.06
C ILE A 35 -4.25 -5.67 23.56
N SER A 36 -3.25 -5.50 22.69
CA SER A 36 -2.92 -4.21 22.11
C SER A 36 -4.09 -3.64 21.31
N ILE A 37 -4.35 -2.33 21.43
CA ILE A 37 -5.36 -1.61 20.64
C ILE A 37 -5.04 -1.64 19.13
N ARG A 38 -3.82 -2.00 18.77
CA ARG A 38 -3.41 -2.17 17.36
C ARG A 38 -4.26 -3.19 16.62
N TYR A 39 -4.64 -4.29 17.26
CA TYR A 39 -5.44 -5.34 16.63
C TYR A 39 -6.82 -4.82 16.17
N PRO A 40 -7.67 -4.27 17.06
CA PRO A 40 -8.95 -3.72 16.62
C PRO A 40 -8.81 -2.51 15.68
N LEU A 41 -7.69 -1.77 15.76
CA LEU A 41 -7.42 -0.67 14.82
C LEU A 41 -7.12 -1.17 13.40
N VAL A 42 -6.27 -2.19 13.25
CA VAL A 42 -6.00 -2.81 11.94
C VAL A 42 -7.28 -3.43 11.38
N GLU A 43 -8.06 -4.12 12.21
CA GLU A 43 -9.35 -4.69 11.82
C GLU A 43 -10.34 -3.63 11.36
N ALA A 44 -10.46 -2.51 12.08
CA ALA A 44 -11.31 -1.39 11.70
C ALA A 44 -10.84 -0.74 10.40
N LEU A 45 -9.53 -0.49 10.26
CA LEU A 45 -8.96 0.10 9.06
C LEU A 45 -9.19 -0.79 7.84
N SER A 46 -8.95 -2.10 7.95
CA SER A 46 -9.23 -3.05 6.87
C SER A 46 -10.72 -3.10 6.53
N GLY A 47 -11.62 -3.06 7.53
CA GLY A 47 -13.06 -3.01 7.31
C GLY A 47 -13.49 -1.74 6.56
N ILE A 48 -12.99 -0.57 6.96
CA ILE A 48 -13.26 0.72 6.32
C ILE A 48 -12.73 0.72 4.89
N VAL A 49 -11.48 0.29 4.68
CA VAL A 49 -10.90 0.22 3.33
C VAL A 49 -11.67 -0.76 2.45
N GLY A 50 -12.07 -1.91 2.97
CA GLY A 50 -12.92 -2.87 2.24
C GLY A 50 -14.26 -2.30 1.83
N LEU A 51 -14.90 -1.50 2.70
CA LEU A 51 -16.14 -0.78 2.39
C LEU A 51 -15.93 0.27 1.29
N LEU A 52 -14.86 1.07 1.37
CA LEU A 52 -14.53 2.07 0.36
C LEU A 52 -14.23 1.44 -1.00
N MET A 53 -13.51 0.31 -1.01
CA MET A 53 -13.29 -0.45 -2.24
C MET A 53 -14.60 -1.01 -2.80
N TYR A 54 -15.52 -1.43 -1.94
CA TYR A 54 -16.84 -1.91 -2.37
C TYR A 54 -17.67 -0.79 -2.99
N ASP A 55 -17.64 0.40 -2.40
CA ASP A 55 -18.33 1.57 -2.93
C ASP A 55 -17.77 1.96 -4.33
N LYS A 56 -16.45 1.89 -4.52
CA LYS A 56 -15.80 2.23 -5.79
C LYS A 56 -15.97 1.16 -6.89
N PHE A 57 -15.73 -0.11 -6.58
CA PHE A 57 -15.63 -1.19 -7.58
C PHE A 57 -16.84 -2.15 -7.60
N GLY A 58 -17.77 -2.02 -6.63
CA GLY A 58 -18.86 -2.98 -6.43
C GLY A 58 -18.39 -4.33 -5.90
N LEU A 59 -19.30 -5.30 -5.74
CA LEU A 59 -18.93 -6.67 -5.39
C LEU A 59 -18.53 -7.42 -6.67
N GLY A 60 -17.24 -7.74 -6.79
CA GLY A 60 -16.70 -8.44 -7.95
C GLY A 60 -15.23 -8.83 -7.77
N ILE A 61 -14.64 -9.33 -8.84
CA ILE A 61 -13.22 -9.72 -8.85
C ILE A 61 -12.29 -8.51 -8.69
N GLU A 62 -12.67 -7.34 -9.22
CA GLU A 62 -11.91 -6.09 -9.06
C GLU A 62 -11.83 -5.70 -7.60
N TRP A 63 -12.94 -5.79 -6.88
CA TRP A 63 -12.97 -5.58 -5.43
C TRP A 63 -12.03 -6.54 -4.71
N VAL A 64 -12.03 -7.83 -5.06
CA VAL A 64 -11.10 -8.80 -4.45
C VAL A 64 -9.64 -8.40 -4.69
N ILE A 65 -9.30 -7.97 -5.92
CA ILE A 65 -7.95 -7.54 -6.29
C ILE A 65 -7.53 -6.31 -5.48
N PHE A 66 -8.31 -5.21 -5.57
CA PHE A 66 -7.96 -3.94 -4.94
C PHE A 66 -8.07 -3.99 -3.42
N PHE A 67 -9.00 -4.77 -2.86
CA PHE A 67 -9.08 -5.00 -1.42
C PHE A 67 -7.88 -5.80 -0.92
N SER A 68 -7.51 -6.90 -1.60
CA SER A 68 -6.36 -7.73 -1.20
C SER A 68 -5.05 -6.95 -1.29
N PHE A 69 -4.88 -6.16 -2.36
CA PHE A 69 -3.75 -5.25 -2.51
C PHE A 69 -3.71 -4.19 -1.40
N SER A 70 -4.82 -3.53 -1.13
CA SER A 70 -4.90 -2.51 -0.06
C SER A 70 -4.69 -3.13 1.32
N ALA A 71 -5.16 -4.34 1.56
CA ALA A 71 -4.90 -5.10 2.78
C ALA A 71 -3.41 -5.43 2.93
N ALA A 72 -2.73 -5.81 1.85
CA ALA A 72 -1.28 -6.00 1.86
C ALA A 72 -0.55 -4.69 2.18
N LEU A 73 -0.97 -3.55 1.63
CA LEU A 73 -0.43 -2.23 1.97
C LEU A 73 -0.62 -1.88 3.44
N ILE A 74 -1.80 -2.15 4.01
CA ILE A 74 -2.04 -1.97 5.45
C ILE A 74 -1.04 -2.81 6.26
N VAL A 75 -0.90 -4.10 5.94
CA VAL A 75 0.05 -4.98 6.65
C VAL A 75 1.48 -4.46 6.54
N LEU A 76 1.92 -4.07 5.34
CA LEU A 76 3.24 -3.48 5.11
C LEU A 76 3.45 -2.21 5.93
N ALA A 77 2.45 -1.32 6.00
CA ALA A 77 2.52 -0.09 6.79
C ALA A 77 2.73 -0.37 8.28
N PHE A 78 2.02 -1.34 8.86
CA PHE A 78 2.20 -1.68 10.27
C PHE A 78 3.53 -2.37 10.55
N ILE A 79 4.01 -3.22 9.64
CA ILE A 79 5.33 -3.84 9.76
C ILE A 79 6.43 -2.78 9.67
N ASP A 80 6.31 -1.81 8.75
CA ASP A 80 7.26 -0.71 8.60
C ASP A 80 7.25 0.23 9.81
N LEU A 81 6.06 0.52 10.37
CA LEU A 81 5.93 1.30 11.61
C LEU A 81 6.67 0.67 12.79
N ASP A 82 6.64 -0.65 12.90
CA ASP A 82 7.20 -1.39 14.04
C ASP A 82 8.66 -1.81 13.85
N HIS A 83 9.02 -2.22 12.64
CA HIS A 83 10.28 -2.89 12.36
C HIS A 83 11.12 -2.19 11.29
N ARG A 84 10.60 -1.18 10.59
CA ARG A 84 11.30 -0.46 9.51
C ARG A 84 11.78 -1.39 8.39
N ILE A 85 11.07 -2.49 8.17
CA ILE A 85 11.35 -3.47 7.11
C ILE A 85 10.09 -3.76 6.31
N LEU A 86 10.26 -4.00 5.01
CA LEU A 86 9.18 -4.42 4.13
C LEU A 86 9.48 -5.84 3.64
N PRO A 87 8.75 -6.87 4.13
CA PRO A 87 9.09 -8.27 3.90
C PRO A 87 8.94 -8.67 2.43
N ASP A 88 9.99 -9.28 1.90
CA ASP A 88 10.06 -9.82 0.53
C ASP A 88 8.91 -10.77 0.16
N PRO A 89 8.43 -11.66 1.06
CA PRO A 89 7.27 -12.50 0.75
C PRO A 89 5.98 -11.73 0.46
N ILE A 90 5.84 -10.48 0.89
CA ILE A 90 4.68 -9.65 0.56
C ILE A 90 4.96 -8.83 -0.69
N THR A 91 6.11 -8.13 -0.73
CA THR A 91 6.42 -7.21 -1.84
C THR A 91 6.68 -7.94 -3.15
N LEU A 92 7.53 -8.97 -3.16
CA LEU A 92 7.87 -9.70 -4.39
C LEU A 92 6.70 -10.51 -4.94
N ASN A 93 5.97 -11.21 -4.07
CA ASN A 93 4.76 -11.92 -4.49
C ASN A 93 3.67 -10.94 -4.95
N GLY A 94 3.59 -9.77 -4.30
CA GLY A 94 2.70 -8.70 -4.72
C GLY A 94 3.00 -8.17 -6.12
N ILE A 95 4.28 -8.08 -6.53
CA ILE A 95 4.65 -7.69 -7.90
C ILE A 95 4.07 -8.68 -8.90
N TRP A 96 4.26 -9.98 -8.66
CA TRP A 96 3.73 -11.02 -9.55
C TRP A 96 2.21 -11.02 -9.62
N VAL A 97 1.55 -10.90 -8.46
CA VAL A 97 0.08 -10.80 -8.39
C VAL A 97 -0.40 -9.53 -9.08
N GLY A 98 0.31 -8.40 -8.94
CA GLY A 98 0.00 -7.13 -9.59
C GLY A 98 0.03 -7.22 -11.10
N ILE A 99 1.09 -7.81 -11.67
CA ILE A 99 1.20 -8.04 -13.13
C ILE A 99 0.08 -8.96 -13.64
N LEU A 100 -0.24 -10.03 -12.91
CA LEU A 100 -1.32 -10.94 -13.32
C LEU A 100 -2.69 -10.25 -13.24
N ALA A 101 -2.90 -9.45 -12.20
CA ALA A 101 -4.14 -8.71 -12.00
C ALA A 101 -4.33 -7.62 -13.05
N SER A 102 -3.28 -6.87 -13.43
CA SER A 102 -3.39 -5.85 -14.47
C SER A 102 -3.79 -6.45 -15.82
N VAL A 103 -3.17 -7.57 -16.22
CA VAL A 103 -3.55 -8.31 -17.43
C VAL A 103 -5.02 -8.75 -17.39
N TYR A 104 -5.53 -9.13 -16.22
CA TYR A 104 -6.92 -9.53 -16.05
C TYR A 104 -7.91 -8.35 -16.16
N LEU A 105 -7.56 -7.19 -15.59
CA LEU A 105 -8.40 -5.98 -15.58
C LEU A 105 -8.58 -5.35 -16.97
N ALA A 106 -7.75 -5.72 -17.94
CA ALA A 106 -7.82 -5.27 -19.34
C ALA A 106 -8.98 -5.91 -20.17
N GLN A 107 -10.25 -5.48 -20.03
CA GLN A 107 -11.41 -5.99 -20.85
C GLN A 107 -12.13 -4.89 -21.69
N PRO A 108 -12.58 -5.11 -22.98
CA PRO A 108 -13.72 -6.01 -23.35
C PRO A 108 -13.78 -6.73 -24.76
N SER A 109 -14.57 -7.84 -24.81
CA SER A 109 -15.44 -8.41 -25.89
C SER A 109 -15.03 -9.45 -26.97
N SER A 110 -13.76 -9.78 -27.25
CA SER A 110 -13.45 -11.05 -27.97
C SER A 110 -12.07 -11.62 -27.64
N LEU A 111 -12.03 -12.94 -27.42
CA LEU A 111 -10.98 -13.63 -26.66
C LEU A 111 -9.65 -13.76 -27.42
N ALA A 112 -9.67 -14.00 -28.73
CA ALA A 112 -8.45 -14.33 -29.48
C ALA A 112 -7.70 -13.10 -30.05
N VAL A 113 -8.42 -12.06 -30.50
CA VAL A 113 -7.83 -10.87 -31.16
C VAL A 113 -7.32 -9.84 -30.15
N ARG A 114 -7.83 -9.87 -28.90
CA ARG A 114 -7.39 -8.97 -27.82
C ARG A 114 -6.18 -9.49 -27.04
N LEU A 115 -6.13 -10.79 -26.74
CA LEU A 115 -5.00 -11.39 -26.03
C LEU A 115 -3.64 -11.01 -26.64
N LEU A 116 -3.52 -10.98 -27.97
CA LEU A 116 -2.23 -10.67 -28.61
C LEU A 116 -1.88 -9.17 -28.67
N ARG A 117 -2.86 -8.24 -28.57
CA ARG A 117 -2.62 -6.79 -28.73
C ARG A 117 -2.75 -5.99 -27.42
N THR A 118 -3.55 -6.47 -26.47
CA THR A 118 -3.72 -5.85 -25.14
C THR A 118 -2.75 -6.40 -24.12
N ILE A 119 -2.33 -7.68 -24.21
CA ILE A 119 -1.24 -8.18 -23.37
C ILE A 119 0.01 -7.35 -23.63
N ASP A 120 0.37 -7.04 -24.87
CA ASP A 120 1.55 -6.19 -25.13
C ASP A 120 1.43 -4.80 -24.50
N LEU A 121 0.30 -4.11 -24.60
CA LEU A 121 0.16 -2.74 -24.06
C LEU A 121 0.02 -2.69 -22.52
N GLU A 122 -0.70 -3.63 -21.91
CA GLU A 122 -0.92 -3.64 -20.46
C GLU A 122 0.23 -4.29 -19.70
N LEU A 123 0.84 -5.33 -20.27
CA LEU A 123 2.08 -5.89 -19.75
C LEU A 123 3.19 -4.86 -19.88
N THR A 124 3.30 -4.14 -21.00
CA THR A 124 4.27 -3.04 -21.10
C THR A 124 3.95 -1.92 -20.11
N ALA A 125 2.68 -1.53 -19.91
CA ALA A 125 2.32 -0.53 -18.91
C ALA A 125 2.63 -0.97 -17.46
N SER A 126 2.42 -2.25 -17.14
CA SER A 126 2.70 -2.83 -15.82
C SER A 126 4.21 -2.99 -15.59
N LEU A 127 4.95 -3.46 -16.60
CA LEU A 127 6.41 -3.53 -16.56
C LEU A 127 7.02 -2.13 -16.47
N LEU A 128 6.53 -1.17 -17.27
CA LEU A 128 6.91 0.24 -17.15
C LEU A 128 6.54 0.78 -15.77
N GLY A 129 5.41 0.38 -15.19
CA GLY A 129 5.04 0.71 -13.82
C GLY A 129 6.02 0.16 -12.80
N VAL A 130 6.47 -1.09 -12.93
CA VAL A 130 7.52 -1.69 -12.09
C VAL A 130 8.83 -0.91 -12.22
N PHE A 131 9.27 -0.65 -13.46
CA PHE A 131 10.53 0.05 -13.73
C PHE A 131 10.48 1.52 -13.31
N ILE A 132 9.39 2.23 -13.54
CA ILE A 132 9.25 3.64 -13.18
C ILE A 132 9.01 3.77 -11.68
N GLY A 133 8.08 3.00 -11.11
CA GLY A 133 7.77 3.02 -9.68
C GLY A 133 8.96 2.61 -8.82
N GLY A 134 9.54 1.44 -9.09
CA GLY A 134 10.71 0.96 -8.36
C GLY A 134 12.00 1.66 -8.77
N GLY A 135 12.25 1.79 -10.08
CA GLY A 135 13.49 2.33 -10.61
C GLY A 135 13.70 3.81 -10.32
N LEU A 136 12.63 4.63 -10.21
CA LEU A 136 12.76 6.03 -9.78
C LEU A 136 13.30 6.11 -8.35
N LEU A 137 12.70 5.37 -7.41
CA LEU A 137 13.15 5.35 -6.02
C LEU A 137 14.56 4.77 -5.90
N TRP A 138 14.86 3.70 -6.64
CA TRP A 138 16.20 3.13 -6.69
C TRP A 138 17.23 4.14 -7.23
N GLY A 139 16.90 4.83 -8.33
CA GLY A 139 17.78 5.84 -8.92
C GLY A 139 18.06 7.02 -7.99
N VAL A 140 17.05 7.49 -7.26
CA VAL A 140 17.21 8.53 -6.23
C VAL A 140 18.07 8.01 -5.08
N GLY A 141 17.83 6.77 -4.61
CA GLY A 141 18.61 6.13 -3.55
C GLY A 141 20.09 5.97 -3.92
N GLU A 142 20.37 5.47 -5.13
CA GLU A 142 21.73 5.29 -5.65
C GLU A 142 22.44 6.63 -5.86
N ALA A 143 21.75 7.63 -6.42
CA ALA A 143 22.31 8.98 -6.57
C ALA A 143 22.66 9.58 -5.20
N TYR A 144 21.78 9.42 -4.21
CA TYR A 144 22.05 9.88 -2.84
C TYR A 144 23.23 9.15 -2.21
N PHE A 145 23.31 7.82 -2.39
CA PHE A 145 24.42 7.00 -1.90
C PHE A 145 25.76 7.46 -2.49
N ARG A 146 25.83 7.72 -3.80
CA ARG A 146 27.07 8.22 -4.44
C ARG A 146 27.46 9.63 -3.98
N LEU A 147 26.49 10.49 -3.69
CA LEU A 147 26.75 11.87 -3.27
C LEU A 147 27.11 12.01 -1.79
N ARG A 148 26.52 11.17 -0.92
CA ARG A 148 26.64 11.29 0.54
C ARG A 148 27.38 10.15 1.22
N GLY A 149 27.61 9.04 0.51
CA GLY A 149 28.21 7.82 1.07
C GLY A 149 27.33 7.12 2.13
N ILE A 150 26.05 7.49 2.21
CA ILE A 150 25.09 6.98 3.20
C ILE A 150 23.90 6.43 2.44
N GLU A 151 23.38 5.27 2.85
CA GLU A 151 22.14 4.72 2.31
C GLU A 151 20.98 5.67 2.64
N GLY A 152 20.43 6.31 1.61
CA GLY A 152 19.36 7.31 1.77
C GLY A 152 17.95 6.75 1.79
N MET A 153 17.75 5.55 1.25
CA MET A 153 16.44 4.95 1.05
C MET A 153 16.50 3.43 1.17
N GLY A 154 15.53 2.84 1.86
CA GLY A 154 15.47 1.39 2.05
C GLY A 154 15.09 0.67 0.76
N PHE A 155 15.78 -0.42 0.45
CA PHE A 155 15.44 -1.26 -0.70
C PHE A 155 14.04 -1.88 -0.61
N GLY A 156 13.46 -1.94 0.61
CA GLY A 156 12.06 -2.29 0.82
C GLY A 156 11.09 -1.36 0.12
N ASP A 157 11.32 -0.03 0.19
CA ASP A 157 10.45 0.98 -0.41
C ASP A 157 10.44 0.88 -1.94
N VAL A 158 11.61 0.56 -2.51
CA VAL A 158 11.79 0.29 -3.95
C VAL A 158 10.93 -0.90 -4.39
N LYS A 159 10.99 -2.03 -3.67
CA LYS A 159 10.20 -3.22 -3.99
C LYS A 159 8.71 -2.98 -3.83
N MET A 160 8.33 -2.24 -2.80
CA MET A 160 6.95 -1.86 -2.59
C MET A 160 6.43 -0.96 -3.72
N MET A 161 7.20 0.03 -4.18
CA MET A 161 6.77 0.84 -5.32
C MET A 161 6.78 0.09 -6.65
N ALA A 162 7.66 -0.89 -6.81
CA ALA A 162 7.57 -1.83 -7.93
C ALA A 162 6.24 -2.62 -7.86
N MET A 163 5.83 -3.06 -6.68
CA MET A 163 4.53 -3.72 -6.46
C MET A 163 3.35 -2.79 -6.77
N VAL A 164 3.40 -1.52 -6.34
CA VAL A 164 2.36 -0.53 -6.66
C VAL A 164 2.29 -0.29 -8.17
N GLY A 165 3.43 -0.08 -8.81
CA GLY A 165 3.49 0.14 -10.26
C GLY A 165 3.09 -1.08 -11.09
N ALA A 166 3.33 -2.30 -10.58
CA ALA A 166 2.87 -3.52 -11.23
C ALA A 166 1.35 -3.58 -11.38
N LEU A 167 0.61 -3.13 -10.35
CA LEU A 167 -0.86 -3.17 -10.35
C LEU A 167 -1.49 -1.90 -10.92
N LEU A 168 -0.99 -0.72 -10.54
CA LEU A 168 -1.62 0.56 -10.88
C LEU A 168 -1.01 1.22 -12.13
N GLY A 169 0.11 0.71 -12.64
CA GLY A 169 0.85 1.33 -13.73
C GLY A 169 1.67 2.55 -13.30
N ALA A 170 2.43 3.09 -14.26
CA ALA A 170 3.40 4.16 -13.99
C ALA A 170 2.80 5.50 -13.51
N PRO A 171 1.70 6.04 -14.08
CA PRO A 171 1.17 7.33 -13.66
C PRO A 171 0.71 7.34 -12.19
N LEU A 172 0.00 6.29 -11.79
CA LEU A 172 -0.49 6.13 -10.42
C LEU A 172 0.64 5.78 -9.44
N ALA A 173 1.67 5.05 -9.87
CA ALA A 173 2.87 4.85 -9.06
C ALA A 173 3.60 6.16 -8.77
N LEU A 174 3.76 7.04 -9.77
CA LEU A 174 4.35 8.36 -9.58
C LEU A 174 3.51 9.24 -8.64
N LEU A 175 2.19 9.23 -8.81
CA LEU A 175 1.28 9.93 -7.91
C LEU A 175 1.40 9.42 -6.47
N THR A 176 1.57 8.11 -6.29
CA THR A 176 1.78 7.48 -4.98
C THR A 176 3.08 7.97 -4.32
N ILE A 177 4.18 8.04 -5.06
CA ILE A 177 5.45 8.59 -4.56
C ILE A 177 5.29 10.07 -4.17
N LEU A 178 4.58 10.85 -4.99
CA LEU A 178 4.34 12.27 -4.73
C LEU A 178 3.52 12.48 -3.44
N ILE A 179 2.38 11.80 -3.32
CA ILE A 179 1.52 11.92 -2.14
C ILE A 179 2.23 11.37 -0.90
N GLY A 180 2.90 10.23 -1.00
CA GLY A 180 3.63 9.60 0.11
C GLY A 180 4.79 10.44 0.61
N SER A 181 5.58 11.04 -0.29
CA SER A 181 6.67 11.95 0.08
C SER A 181 6.15 13.25 0.70
N LEU A 182 5.06 13.82 0.19
CA LEU A 182 4.44 15.00 0.79
C LEU A 182 3.93 14.70 2.20
N LEU A 183 3.22 13.58 2.39
CA LEU A 183 2.75 13.13 3.71
C LEU A 183 3.93 12.92 4.67
N GLY A 184 4.99 12.26 4.22
CA GLY A 184 6.20 12.03 5.02
C GLY A 184 6.89 13.32 5.45
N VAL A 185 6.99 14.31 4.56
CA VAL A 185 7.56 15.62 4.88
C VAL A 185 6.68 16.37 5.88
N VAL A 186 5.36 16.45 5.65
CA VAL A 186 4.43 17.15 6.55
C VAL A 186 4.44 16.54 7.94
N ILE A 187 4.29 15.22 8.05
CA ILE A 187 4.25 14.51 9.32
C ILE A 187 5.62 14.53 9.99
N GLY A 188 6.70 14.38 9.22
CA GLY A 188 8.06 14.48 9.73
C GLY A 188 8.39 15.83 10.34
N LEU A 189 8.02 16.92 9.66
CA LEU A 189 8.20 18.29 10.17
C LEU A 189 7.37 18.53 11.44
N LEU A 190 6.11 18.08 11.48
CA LEU A 190 5.25 18.17 12.66
C LEU A 190 5.86 17.40 13.84
N TYR A 191 6.36 16.19 13.60
CA TYR A 191 7.00 15.36 14.63
C TYR A 191 8.25 16.02 15.20
N ILE A 192 9.14 16.56 14.35
CA ILE A 192 10.33 17.29 14.79
C ILE A 192 9.94 18.50 15.65
N ARG A 193 8.90 19.24 15.25
CA ARG A 193 8.42 20.43 15.96
C ARG A 193 7.82 20.10 17.33
N VAL A 194 7.06 19.02 17.45
CA VAL A 194 6.36 18.63 18.69
C VAL A 194 7.26 17.83 19.64
N ALA A 195 8.03 16.88 19.12
CA ALA A 195 8.82 15.97 19.96
C ALA A 195 10.13 16.59 20.45
N GLY A 196 10.59 17.69 19.86
CA GLY A 196 11.86 18.34 20.21
C GLY A 196 13.09 17.44 20.04
N LYS A 197 12.95 16.29 19.37
CA LYS A 197 14.00 15.30 19.15
C LYS A 197 14.80 15.58 17.88
N SER A 198 16.04 15.07 17.85
CA SER A 198 17.00 15.28 16.77
C SER A 198 16.49 14.77 15.41
N ARG A 199 17.02 15.37 14.33
CA ARG A 199 16.87 15.02 12.90
C ARG A 199 17.16 13.55 12.53
N GLN A 200 17.59 12.71 13.48
CA GLN A 200 18.00 11.32 13.28
C GLN A 200 16.86 10.31 13.47
N TYR A 201 15.63 10.74 13.71
CA TYR A 201 14.50 9.82 13.74
C TYR A 201 14.17 9.38 12.30
N GLU A 202 14.52 8.13 11.98
CA GLU A 202 14.15 7.49 10.73
C GLU A 202 12.63 7.32 10.66
N LEU A 203 12.01 8.13 9.82
CA LEU A 203 10.58 8.06 9.54
C LEU A 203 10.30 6.82 8.68
N PRO A 204 9.22 6.07 8.98
CA PRO A 204 8.84 4.91 8.19
C PRO A 204 8.25 5.38 6.86
N PHE A 205 9.08 5.47 5.82
CA PHE A 205 8.67 5.98 4.52
C PHE A 205 7.64 5.05 3.85
N GLY A 206 7.82 3.74 3.95
CA GLY A 206 6.90 2.72 3.47
C GLY A 206 5.49 2.88 4.02
N THR A 207 5.33 3.34 5.25
CA THR A 207 4.01 3.62 5.85
C THR A 207 3.28 4.74 5.13
N PHE A 208 3.98 5.82 4.77
CA PHE A 208 3.38 6.93 4.02
C PHE A 208 3.10 6.54 2.58
N LEU A 209 3.98 5.76 1.96
CA LEU A 209 3.74 5.17 0.63
C LEU A 209 2.52 4.24 0.63
N ALA A 210 2.32 3.44 1.68
CA ALA A 210 1.17 2.56 1.81
C ALA A 210 -0.14 3.34 1.91
N ALA A 211 -0.17 4.37 2.76
CA ALA A 211 -1.31 5.25 2.89
C ALA A 211 -1.62 5.97 1.57
N ALA A 212 -0.60 6.49 0.89
CA ALA A 212 -0.74 7.10 -0.42
C ALA A 212 -1.27 6.11 -1.46
N GLY A 213 -0.76 4.88 -1.50
CA GLY A 213 -1.19 3.85 -2.44
C GLY A 213 -2.68 3.53 -2.30
N ILE A 214 -3.19 3.41 -1.06
CA ILE A 214 -4.63 3.20 -0.82
C ILE A 214 -5.46 4.38 -1.30
N VAL A 215 -5.00 5.62 -1.07
CA VAL A 215 -5.68 6.84 -1.55
C VAL A 215 -5.68 6.89 -3.08
N VAL A 216 -4.56 6.54 -3.72
CA VAL A 216 -4.42 6.52 -5.18
C VAL A 216 -5.30 5.46 -5.82
N VAL A 217 -5.48 4.29 -5.21
CA VAL A 217 -6.46 3.30 -5.68
C VAL A 217 -7.88 3.88 -5.68
N LEU A 218 -8.23 4.65 -4.63
CA LEU A 218 -9.58 5.20 -4.49
C LEU A 218 -9.84 6.45 -5.35
N TYR A 219 -8.85 7.31 -5.58
CA TYR A 219 -9.07 8.63 -6.17
C TYR A 219 -8.07 9.02 -7.27
N GLY A 220 -7.14 8.12 -7.62
CA GLY A 220 -6.04 8.42 -8.52
C GLY A 220 -6.47 8.68 -9.95
N ASP A 221 -7.42 7.91 -10.47
CA ASP A 221 -7.93 8.09 -11.83
C ASP A 221 -8.68 9.42 -11.97
N GLU A 222 -9.51 9.76 -10.98
CA GLU A 222 -10.22 11.02 -10.91
C GLU A 222 -9.25 12.21 -10.86
N PHE A 223 -8.16 12.07 -10.09
CA PHE A 223 -7.11 13.09 -10.00
C PHE A 223 -6.35 13.26 -11.31
N ILE A 224 -5.98 12.17 -11.97
CA ILE A 224 -5.28 12.21 -13.26
C ILE A 224 -6.17 12.82 -14.33
N ASN A 225 -7.44 12.40 -14.42
CA ASN A 225 -8.38 12.95 -15.40
C ASN A 225 -8.60 14.44 -15.17
N TRP A 226 -8.81 14.87 -13.92
CA TRP A 226 -8.90 16.28 -13.57
C TRP A 226 -7.65 17.07 -14.00
N TYR A 227 -6.45 16.51 -13.80
CA TYR A 227 -5.20 17.15 -14.20
C TYR A 227 -5.08 17.28 -15.73
N ILE A 228 -5.38 16.21 -16.47
CA ILE A 228 -5.35 16.20 -17.93
C ILE A 228 -6.33 17.25 -18.50
N ASP A 229 -7.57 17.24 -18.02
CA ASP A 229 -8.65 18.10 -18.51
C ASP A 229 -8.40 19.59 -18.21
N ARG A 230 -7.76 19.91 -17.09
CA ARG A 230 -7.55 21.31 -16.68
C ARG A 230 -6.25 21.91 -17.17
N ILE A 231 -5.18 21.11 -17.30
CA ILE A 231 -3.83 21.62 -17.52
C ILE A 231 -3.29 21.27 -18.90
N ILE A 232 -3.50 20.04 -19.38
CA ILE A 232 -2.94 19.58 -20.66
C ILE A 232 -3.88 19.90 -21.81
N GLN A 233 -5.18 19.66 -21.63
CA GLN A 233 -6.22 19.97 -22.60
C GLN A 233 -7.30 20.85 -21.97
N PRO A 234 -6.97 22.08 -21.53
CA PRO A 234 -8.02 23.05 -21.22
C PRO A 234 -8.77 23.27 -22.53
N SER A 235 -9.97 22.70 -22.62
CA SER A 235 -10.88 22.72 -23.77
C SER A 235 -10.62 23.83 -24.79
N LEU A 236 -10.46 23.44 -26.06
CA LEU A 236 -10.67 24.30 -27.24
C LEU A 236 -11.93 25.17 -27.09
#